data_AF-A0A2N0KGT0-F1
#
_entry.id   AF-A0A2N0KGT0-F1
#
_cell.length_a   1.000
_cell.length_b   1.000
_cell.length_c   1.000
_cell.angle_alpha   90.00
_cell.angle_beta   90.00
_cell.angle_gamma   90.00
#
_symmetry.space_group_name_H-M   'P 1'
#
loop_
_entity.id
_entity.type
_entity.pdbx_description
1 polymer ?
#
loop_
_entity_poly.entity_id
_entity_poly.type
_entity_poly.pdbx_seq_one_letter_code
_entity_poly.pdbx_strand_id
1 'polypeptide(L)'
;MPDAMLVALVGIIVAAVSGSLGAGITGYITYKTTNRQVQARLNEVNQQFRQQSEEGRRSRLIEARKSYLFPLRSGISDCYGAGSTLLSNTRLIQALKGGGLPTDSMQLRDVNAQIDAAGKTFTNSNQVIGPLIGQIADPKLLELVSSYYWNLGALTNQITMMLITVQTGAGADNLESLIVEIDESIRRTIPEMLAVNRRIEELLSGD
;
A
#
# COMPACT_ATOMS: atom_id res chain seq x y z
N MET A 1 -66.50 -66.64 25.29
CA MET A 1 -65.33 -66.05 24.62
C MET A 1 -65.49 -64.54 24.33
N PRO A 2 -65.83 -63.63 25.29
CA PRO A 2 -65.86 -62.18 25.01
C PRO A 2 -64.60 -61.43 25.47
N ASP A 3 -63.92 -61.92 26.50
CA ASP A 3 -62.87 -61.16 27.21
C ASP A 3 -61.57 -61.03 26.42
N ALA A 4 -61.20 -62.05 25.63
CA ALA A 4 -60.01 -62.01 24.78
C ALA A 4 -60.13 -60.99 23.63
N MET A 5 -61.35 -60.77 23.13
CA MET A 5 -61.61 -59.81 22.05
C MET A 5 -61.57 -58.37 22.56
N LEU A 6 -62.04 -58.14 23.80
CA LEU A 6 -61.99 -56.84 24.46
C LEU A 6 -60.55 -56.40 24.76
N VAL A 7 -59.71 -57.32 25.27
CA VAL A 7 -58.29 -57.04 25.56
C VAL A 7 -57.49 -56.77 24.29
N ALA A 8 -57.76 -57.50 23.20
CA ALA A 8 -57.14 -57.24 21.91
C ALA A 8 -57.53 -55.87 21.33
N LEU A 9 -58.81 -55.48 21.46
CA LEU A 9 -59.28 -54.17 20.98
C LEU A 9 -58.65 -53.02 21.77
N VAL A 10 -58.56 -53.15 23.10
CA VAL A 10 -57.92 -52.16 23.98
C VAL A 10 -56.41 -52.08 23.70
N GLY A 11 -55.74 -53.22 23.48
CA GLY A 11 -54.33 -53.26 23.12
C GLY A 11 -54.02 -52.56 21.80
N ILE A 12 -54.88 -52.72 20.78
CA ILE A 12 -54.74 -52.06 19.47
C ILE A 12 -55.00 -50.55 19.60
N ILE A 13 -56.01 -50.13 20.36
CA ILE A 13 -56.32 -48.72 20.57
C ILE A 13 -55.19 -48.02 21.33
N VAL A 14 -54.66 -48.64 22.39
CA VAL A 14 -53.54 -48.08 23.16
C VAL A 14 -52.28 -48.01 22.30
N ALA A 15 -51.98 -49.02 21.48
CA ALA A 15 -50.85 -49.01 20.56
C ALA A 15 -50.99 -47.95 19.44
N ALA A 16 -52.21 -47.75 18.91
CA ALA A 16 -52.48 -46.72 17.90
C ALA A 16 -52.37 -45.30 18.47
N VAL A 17 -52.85 -45.08 19.70
CA VAL A 17 -52.78 -43.77 20.39
C VAL A 17 -51.35 -43.46 20.82
N SER A 18 -50.58 -44.44 21.30
CA SER A 18 -49.17 -44.24 21.66
C SER A 18 -48.26 -44.08 20.43
N GLY A 19 -48.53 -44.78 19.33
CA GLY A 19 -47.82 -44.59 18.05
C GLY A 19 -48.06 -43.23 17.40
N SER A 20 -49.29 -42.70 17.47
CA SER A 20 -49.65 -41.37 16.94
C SER A 20 -49.11 -40.22 17.79
N LEU A 21 -49.09 -40.36 19.12
CA LEU A 21 -48.44 -39.40 20.03
C LEU A 21 -46.92 -39.37 19.84
N GLY A 22 -46.28 -40.54 19.69
CA GLY A 22 -44.85 -40.65 19.39
C GLY A 22 -44.48 -39.96 18.08
N ALA A 23 -45.23 -40.22 17.00
CA ALA A 23 -45.02 -39.58 15.70
C ALA A 23 -45.21 -38.05 15.74
N GLY A 24 -46.18 -37.55 16.52
CA GLY A 24 -46.41 -36.12 16.70
C GLY A 24 -45.28 -35.41 17.44
N ILE A 25 -44.75 -36.02 18.51
CA ILE A 25 -43.61 -35.47 19.27
C ILE A 25 -42.34 -35.48 18.42
N THR A 26 -42.05 -36.59 17.75
CA THR A 26 -40.89 -36.69 16.85
C THR A 26 -40.99 -35.67 15.71
N GLY A 27 -42.15 -35.56 15.06
CA GLY A 27 -42.39 -34.57 14.00
C GLY A 27 -42.20 -33.12 14.48
N TYR A 28 -42.68 -32.79 15.68
CA TYR A 28 -42.50 -31.46 16.27
C TYR A 28 -41.04 -31.16 16.61
N ILE A 29 -40.32 -32.12 17.20
CA ILE A 29 -38.89 -31.98 17.52
C ILE A 29 -38.10 -31.80 16.23
N THR A 30 -38.29 -32.69 15.24
CA THR A 30 -37.64 -32.62 13.93
C THR A 30 -37.89 -31.28 13.28
N TYR A 31 -39.15 -30.82 13.19
CA TYR A 31 -39.50 -29.50 12.66
C TYR A 31 -38.77 -28.37 13.39
N LYS A 32 -38.74 -28.39 14.73
CA LYS A 32 -38.08 -27.35 15.53
C LYS A 32 -36.57 -27.34 15.32
N THR A 33 -35.92 -28.50 15.23
CA THR A 33 -34.49 -28.62 14.92
C THR A 33 -34.18 -28.19 13.49
N THR A 34 -34.96 -28.60 12.50
CA THR A 34 -34.78 -28.21 11.10
C THR A 34 -34.97 -26.70 10.94
N ASN A 35 -35.98 -26.11 11.58
CA ASN A 35 -36.21 -24.67 11.53
C ASN A 35 -35.05 -23.89 12.17
N ARG A 36 -34.48 -24.39 13.29
CA ARG A 36 -33.26 -23.81 13.89
C ARG A 36 -32.04 -23.94 12.98
N GLN A 37 -31.85 -25.08 12.32
CA GLN A 37 -30.75 -25.28 11.36
C GLN A 37 -30.89 -24.38 10.13
N VAL A 38 -32.11 -24.21 9.61
CA VAL A 38 -32.41 -23.29 8.50
C VAL A 38 -32.13 -21.84 8.90
N GLN A 39 -32.57 -21.41 10.08
CA GLN A 39 -32.25 -20.07 10.58
C GLN A 39 -30.75 -19.85 10.81
N ALA A 40 -30.03 -20.84 11.33
CA ALA A 40 -28.58 -20.76 11.50
C ALA A 40 -27.87 -20.60 10.15
N ARG A 41 -28.24 -21.41 9.14
CA ARG A 41 -27.71 -21.28 7.78
C ARG A 41 -28.07 -19.95 7.12
N LEU A 42 -29.30 -19.45 7.31
CA LEU A 42 -29.69 -18.12 6.79
C LEU A 42 -28.86 -17.01 7.44
N ASN A 43 -28.55 -17.11 8.73
CA ASN A 43 -27.69 -16.15 9.40
C ASN A 43 -26.24 -16.24 8.90
N GLU A 44 -25.69 -17.45 8.73
CA GLU A 44 -24.36 -17.66 8.14
C GLU A 44 -24.28 -17.10 6.72
N VAL A 45 -25.27 -17.39 5.87
CA VAL A 45 -25.35 -16.89 4.49
C VAL A 45 -25.46 -15.36 4.47
N ASN A 46 -26.32 -14.77 5.30
CA ASN A 46 -26.42 -13.31 5.42
C ASN A 46 -25.12 -12.67 5.91
N GLN A 47 -24.39 -13.33 6.81
CA GLN A 47 -23.10 -12.87 7.30
C GLN A 47 -22.02 -12.96 6.21
N GLN A 48 -21.99 -14.06 5.44
CA GLN A 48 -21.11 -14.22 4.29
C GLN A 48 -21.40 -13.18 3.18
N PHE A 49 -22.67 -12.91 2.87
CA PHE A 49 -23.05 -11.88 1.90
C PHE A 49 -22.59 -10.48 2.33
N ARG A 50 -22.72 -10.16 3.63
CA ARG A 50 -22.22 -8.88 4.17
C ARG A 50 -20.70 -8.78 4.04
N GLN A 51 -19.97 -9.83 4.42
CA GLN A 51 -18.51 -9.89 4.28
C GLN A 51 -18.07 -9.73 2.82
N GLN A 52 -18.67 -10.48 1.89
CA GLN A 52 -18.36 -10.37 0.45
C GLN A 52 -18.68 -8.97 -0.10
N SER A 53 -19.78 -8.35 0.34
CA SER A 53 -20.14 -6.99 -0.06
C SER A 53 -19.11 -5.97 0.45
N GLU A 54 -18.65 -6.11 1.69
CA GLU A 54 -17.61 -5.25 2.29
C GLU A 54 -16.25 -5.44 1.61
N GLU A 55 -15.84 -6.68 1.36
CA GLU A 55 -14.63 -7.02 0.63
C GLU A 55 -14.66 -6.48 -0.81
N GLY A 56 -15.80 -6.62 -1.50
CA GLY A 56 -16.00 -6.06 -2.84
C GLY A 56 -15.94 -4.53 -2.86
N ARG A 57 -16.50 -3.87 -1.84
CA ARG A 57 -16.38 -2.41 -1.69
C ARG A 57 -14.92 -1.99 -1.45
N ARG A 58 -14.22 -2.68 -0.56
CA ARG A 58 -12.80 -2.44 -0.24
C ARG A 58 -11.92 -2.63 -1.48
N SER A 59 -12.12 -3.71 -2.22
CA SER A 59 -11.38 -4.01 -3.44
C SER A 59 -11.56 -2.92 -4.52
N ARG A 60 -12.80 -2.46 -4.75
CA ARG A 60 -13.07 -1.36 -5.69
C ARG A 60 -12.41 -0.05 -5.27
N LEU A 61 -12.40 0.27 -3.97
CA LEU A 61 -11.73 1.45 -3.44
C LEU A 61 -10.22 1.37 -3.64
N ILE A 62 -9.60 0.22 -3.34
CA ILE A 62 -8.17 -0.01 -3.59
C ILE A 62 -7.86 0.17 -5.08
N GLU A 63 -8.63 -0.46 -5.97
CA GLU A 63 -8.40 -0.41 -7.41
C GLU A 63 -8.47 1.02 -7.96
N ALA A 64 -9.47 1.80 -7.52
CA ALA A 64 -9.59 3.21 -7.89
C ALA A 64 -8.40 4.06 -7.40
N ARG A 65 -7.80 3.71 -6.25
CA ARG A 65 -6.66 4.43 -5.68
C ARG A 65 -5.32 4.06 -6.31
N LYS A 66 -5.16 2.84 -6.84
CA LYS A 66 -3.91 2.36 -7.45
C LYS A 66 -3.38 3.28 -8.55
N SER A 67 -4.27 3.88 -9.34
CA SER A 67 -3.95 4.74 -10.47
C SER A 67 -3.06 5.93 -10.09
N TYR A 68 -3.20 6.48 -8.89
CA TYR A 68 -2.38 7.57 -8.39
C TYR A 68 -1.40 7.15 -7.28
N LEU A 69 -1.77 6.16 -6.45
CA LEU A 69 -0.92 5.71 -5.35
C LEU A 69 0.35 4.98 -5.81
N PHE A 70 0.29 4.16 -6.87
CA PHE A 70 1.48 3.49 -7.38
C PHE A 70 2.47 4.44 -8.05
N PRO A 71 2.06 5.33 -8.98
CA PRO A 71 2.96 6.32 -9.55
C PRO A 71 3.54 7.26 -8.49
N LEU A 72 2.75 7.64 -7.48
CA LEU A 72 3.22 8.48 -6.38
C LEU A 72 4.33 7.79 -5.58
N ARG A 73 4.12 6.52 -5.19
CA ARG A 73 5.13 5.73 -4.49
C ARG A 73 6.42 5.58 -5.31
N SER A 74 6.29 5.29 -6.61
CA SER A 74 7.44 5.18 -7.51
C SER A 74 8.18 6.50 -7.61
N GLY A 75 7.49 7.59 -7.94
CA GLY A 75 8.11 8.92 -8.11
C GLY A 75 8.86 9.36 -6.86
N ILE A 76 8.28 9.16 -5.68
CA ILE A 76 8.93 9.48 -4.40
C ILE A 76 10.20 8.65 -4.19
N SER A 77 10.13 7.34 -4.43
CA SER A 77 11.26 6.42 -4.24
C SER A 77 12.38 6.68 -5.25
N ASP A 78 12.01 6.96 -6.51
CA ASP A 78 12.92 7.25 -7.61
C ASP A 78 13.62 8.60 -7.41
N CYS A 79 12.91 9.62 -6.92
CA CYS A 79 13.52 10.91 -6.52
C CYS A 79 14.58 10.70 -5.44
N TYR A 80 14.28 9.92 -4.41
CA TYR A 80 15.23 9.64 -3.34
C TYR A 80 16.45 8.87 -3.85
N GLY A 81 16.23 7.77 -4.60
CA GLY A 81 17.31 6.95 -5.16
C GLY A 81 18.21 7.74 -6.10
N ALA A 82 17.62 8.58 -6.94
CA ALA A 82 18.37 9.47 -7.83
C ALA A 82 19.19 10.51 -7.06
N GLY A 83 18.60 11.17 -6.04
CA GLY A 83 19.31 12.12 -5.19
C GLY A 83 20.50 11.50 -4.45
N SER A 84 20.33 10.29 -3.91
CA SER A 84 21.41 9.54 -3.25
C SER A 84 22.52 9.14 -4.23
N THR A 85 22.16 8.73 -5.44
CA THR A 85 23.11 8.39 -6.51
C THR A 85 23.92 9.61 -6.94
N LEU A 86 23.25 10.75 -7.15
CA LEU A 86 23.90 12.01 -7.49
C LEU A 86 24.93 12.42 -6.44
N LEU A 87 24.55 12.38 -5.16
CA LEU A 87 25.44 12.72 -4.06
C LEU A 87 26.67 11.79 -3.99
N SER A 88 26.45 10.49 -4.09
CA SER A 88 27.51 9.48 -4.01
C SER A 88 28.50 9.60 -5.17
N ASN A 89 28.00 9.78 -6.40
CA ASN A 89 28.83 9.94 -7.58
C ASN A 89 29.56 11.29 -7.60
N THR A 90 28.97 12.35 -7.04
CA THR A 90 29.64 13.65 -6.90
C THR A 90 30.84 13.56 -5.95
N ARG A 91 30.67 12.90 -4.79
CA ARG A 91 31.79 12.61 -3.86
C ARG A 91 32.87 11.77 -4.53
N LEU A 92 32.47 10.78 -5.34
CA LEU A 92 33.42 9.96 -6.10
C LEU A 92 34.21 10.81 -7.11
N ILE A 93 33.58 11.72 -7.85
CA ILE A 93 34.28 12.63 -8.75
C ILE A 93 35.29 13.50 -8.00
N GLN A 94 34.93 14.06 -6.84
CA GLN A 94 35.87 14.84 -6.03
C GLN A 94 37.06 13.99 -5.58
N ALA A 95 36.83 12.77 -5.10
CA ALA A 95 37.90 11.87 -4.68
C ALA A 95 38.83 11.49 -5.85
N LEU A 96 38.26 11.20 -7.02
CA LEU A 96 39.03 10.89 -8.23
C LEU A 96 39.86 12.10 -8.70
N LYS A 97 39.27 13.29 -8.76
CA LYS A 97 39.99 14.53 -9.12
C LYS A 97 41.09 14.88 -8.10
N GLY A 98 40.80 14.74 -6.80
CA GLY A 98 41.77 14.96 -5.72
C GLY A 98 42.93 13.94 -5.74
N GLY A 99 42.68 12.72 -6.23
CA GLY A 99 43.70 11.71 -6.47
C GLY A 99 44.52 11.91 -7.74
N GLY A 100 44.30 13.00 -8.50
CA GLY A 100 45.05 13.33 -9.71
C GLY A 100 44.63 12.54 -10.95
N LEU A 101 43.43 11.94 -10.97
CA LEU A 101 42.95 11.26 -12.17
C LEU A 101 42.75 12.28 -13.31
N PRO A 102 43.21 11.99 -14.54
CA PRO A 102 42.93 12.83 -15.69
C PRO A 102 41.42 12.95 -15.91
N THR A 103 40.96 14.18 -16.15
CA THR A 103 39.54 14.53 -16.31
C THR A 103 38.84 13.74 -17.41
N ASP A 104 39.59 13.29 -18.42
CA ASP A 104 39.10 12.55 -19.59
C ASP A 104 39.17 11.02 -19.44
N SER A 105 39.53 10.53 -18.25
CA SER A 105 39.58 9.09 -17.98
C SER A 105 38.21 8.43 -18.21
N MET A 106 38.23 7.18 -18.70
CA MET A 106 37.01 6.39 -18.89
C MET A 106 36.16 6.33 -17.61
N GLN A 107 36.82 6.19 -16.45
CA GLN A 107 36.16 6.19 -15.14
C GLN A 107 35.40 7.49 -14.85
N LEU A 108 36.01 8.66 -15.07
CA LEU A 108 35.30 9.93 -14.86
C LEU A 108 34.16 10.13 -15.88
N ARG A 109 34.32 9.66 -17.12
CA ARG A 109 33.25 9.71 -18.13
C ARG A 109 32.06 8.84 -17.72
N ASP A 110 32.31 7.63 -17.22
CA ASP A 110 31.27 6.72 -16.76
C ASP A 110 30.51 7.28 -15.54
N VAL A 111 31.23 7.84 -14.57
CA VAL A 111 30.61 8.46 -13.39
C VAL A 111 29.78 9.68 -13.77
N ASN A 112 30.27 10.53 -14.68
CA ASN A 112 29.49 11.66 -15.21
C ASN A 112 28.21 11.20 -15.93
N ALA A 113 28.28 10.14 -16.74
CA ALA A 113 27.10 9.59 -17.40
C ALA A 113 26.04 9.09 -16.40
N GLN A 114 26.46 8.49 -15.28
CA GLN A 114 25.56 8.09 -14.20
C GLN A 114 24.94 9.29 -13.50
N ILE A 115 25.70 10.38 -13.29
CA ILE A 115 25.18 11.64 -12.75
C ILE A 115 24.10 12.22 -13.67
N ASP A 116 24.33 12.24 -14.98
CA ASP A 116 23.34 12.73 -15.94
C ASP A 116 22.07 11.88 -15.94
N ALA A 117 22.21 10.55 -15.89
CA ALA A 117 21.08 9.63 -15.83
C ALA A 117 20.27 9.79 -14.53
N ALA A 118 20.95 9.94 -13.40
CA ALA A 118 20.32 10.18 -12.11
C ALA A 118 19.63 11.55 -12.07
N GLY A 119 20.26 12.60 -12.62
CA GLY A 119 19.66 13.93 -12.75
C GLY A 119 18.35 13.91 -13.54
N LYS A 120 18.33 13.23 -14.69
CA LYS A 120 17.11 13.03 -15.50
C LYS A 120 16.03 12.26 -14.73
N THR A 121 16.42 11.20 -14.04
CA THR A 121 15.49 10.40 -13.22
C THR A 121 14.87 11.26 -12.12
N PHE A 122 15.68 12.04 -11.41
CA PHE A 122 15.22 12.96 -10.38
C PHE A 122 14.21 13.98 -10.92
N THR A 123 14.54 14.65 -12.04
CA THR A 123 13.65 15.64 -12.66
C THR A 123 12.33 15.02 -13.11
N ASN A 124 12.38 13.87 -13.79
CA ASN A 124 11.19 13.19 -14.31
C ASN A 124 10.28 12.73 -13.16
N SER A 125 10.85 12.13 -12.12
CA SER A 125 10.08 11.65 -10.97
C SER A 125 9.46 12.79 -10.17
N ASN A 126 10.15 13.92 -10.04
CA ASN A 126 9.59 15.11 -9.39
C ASN A 126 8.38 15.67 -10.17
N GLN A 127 8.45 15.69 -11.50
CA GLN A 127 7.34 16.13 -12.36
C GLN A 127 6.11 15.20 -12.28
N VAL A 128 6.29 13.94 -11.91
CA VAL A 128 5.19 12.99 -11.70
C VAL A 128 4.45 13.28 -10.39
N ILE A 129 5.16 13.68 -9.32
CA ILE A 129 4.57 13.84 -7.98
C ILE A 129 3.56 15.00 -7.96
N GLY A 130 3.94 16.17 -8.48
CA GLY A 130 3.12 17.39 -8.40
C GLY A 130 1.68 17.23 -8.89
N PRO A 131 1.43 16.70 -10.11
CA PRO A 131 0.09 16.46 -10.63
C PRO A 131 -0.74 15.44 -9.84
N LEU A 132 -0.09 14.50 -9.14
CA LEU A 132 -0.78 13.47 -8.36
C LEU A 132 -1.33 14.02 -7.04
N ILE A 133 -0.78 15.11 -6.52
CA ILE A 133 -1.25 15.74 -5.27
C ILE A 133 -2.74 16.11 -5.37
N GLY A 134 -3.17 16.66 -6.51
CA GLY A 134 -4.57 17.02 -6.74
C GLY A 134 -5.54 15.82 -6.85
N GLN A 135 -5.03 14.60 -6.94
CA GLN A 135 -5.82 13.37 -7.04
C GLN A 135 -5.96 12.65 -5.68
N ILE A 136 -5.24 13.11 -4.65
CA ILE A 136 -5.24 12.49 -3.33
C ILE A 136 -6.52 12.87 -2.59
N ALA A 137 -7.38 11.87 -2.36
CA ALA A 137 -8.61 12.04 -1.58
C ALA A 137 -8.38 11.85 -0.06
N ASP A 138 -7.33 11.13 0.35
CA ASP A 138 -7.02 10.88 1.76
C ASP A 138 -6.34 12.10 2.40
N PRO A 139 -6.96 12.78 3.39
CA PRO A 139 -6.42 14.02 3.95
C PRO A 139 -5.05 13.85 4.62
N LYS A 140 -4.84 12.72 5.30
CA LYS A 140 -3.58 12.39 5.97
C LYS A 140 -2.45 12.18 4.96
N LEU A 141 -2.71 11.42 3.90
CA LEU A 141 -1.75 11.26 2.81
C LEU A 141 -1.46 12.60 2.13
N LEU A 142 -2.47 13.42 1.90
CA LEU A 142 -2.30 14.73 1.28
C LEU A 142 -1.37 15.63 2.11
N GLU A 143 -1.55 15.67 3.44
CA GLU A 143 -0.67 16.40 4.35
C GLU A 143 0.78 15.92 4.26
N LEU A 144 0.99 14.60 4.38
CA LEU A 144 2.32 13.98 4.33
C LEU A 144 3.02 14.24 2.99
N VAL A 145 2.32 14.07 1.88
CA VAL A 145 2.85 14.28 0.53
C VAL A 145 3.14 15.75 0.29
N SER A 146 2.29 16.66 0.77
CA SER A 146 2.50 18.10 0.59
C SER A 146 3.74 18.59 1.35
N SER A 147 3.94 18.12 2.59
CA SER A 147 5.16 18.41 3.36
C SER A 147 6.40 17.89 2.65
N TYR A 148 6.37 16.62 2.22
CA TYR A 148 7.47 16.01 1.48
C TYR A 148 7.78 16.78 0.18
N TYR A 149 6.75 17.13 -0.59
CA TYR A 149 6.90 17.82 -1.87
C TYR A 149 7.49 19.23 -1.71
N TRP A 150 7.13 19.94 -0.64
CA TRP A 150 7.72 21.23 -0.32
C TRP A 150 9.24 21.11 -0.07
N ASN A 151 9.65 20.13 0.75
CA ASN A 151 11.06 19.87 1.03
C ASN A 151 11.82 19.35 -0.20
N LEU A 152 11.15 18.54 -1.05
CA LEU A 152 11.69 18.09 -2.32
C LEU A 152 11.96 19.27 -3.27
N GLY A 153 11.14 20.33 -3.24
CA GLY A 153 11.38 21.57 -3.99
C GLY A 153 12.68 22.25 -3.59
N ALA A 154 12.97 22.35 -2.29
CA ALA A 154 14.24 22.89 -1.80
C ALA A 154 15.44 22.02 -2.22
N LEU A 155 15.31 20.69 -2.09
CA LEU A 155 16.33 19.73 -2.53
C LEU A 155 16.57 19.80 -4.04
N THR A 156 15.52 20.03 -4.84
CA THR A 156 15.62 20.17 -6.31
C THR A 156 16.53 21.34 -6.70
N ASN A 157 16.42 22.47 -6.01
CA ASN A 157 17.28 23.62 -6.28
C ASN A 157 18.75 23.30 -5.95
N GLN A 158 19.01 22.64 -4.82
CA GLN A 158 20.36 22.25 -4.41
C GLN A 158 20.97 21.24 -5.39
N ILE A 159 20.22 20.22 -5.79
CA ILE A 159 20.64 19.23 -6.79
C ILE A 159 20.92 19.88 -8.14
N THR A 160 20.10 20.84 -8.56
CA THR A 160 20.31 21.57 -9.82
C THR A 160 21.62 22.34 -9.79
N MET A 161 21.91 23.04 -8.68
CA MET A 161 23.19 23.72 -8.48
C MET A 161 24.37 22.75 -8.52
N MET A 162 24.23 21.56 -7.90
CA MET A 162 25.28 20.55 -7.88
C MET A 162 25.58 20.02 -9.27
N LEU A 163 24.53 19.73 -10.07
CA LEU A 163 24.68 19.30 -11.45
C LEU A 163 25.42 20.35 -12.29
N ILE A 164 25.05 21.62 -12.17
CA ILE A 164 25.73 22.73 -12.86
C ILE A 164 27.20 22.78 -12.46
N THR A 165 27.51 22.73 -11.16
CA THR A 165 28.89 22.79 -10.66
C THR A 165 29.73 21.60 -11.13
N VAL A 166 29.18 20.39 -11.14
CA VAL A 166 29.90 19.19 -11.60
C VAL A 166 30.17 19.24 -13.10
N GLN A 167 29.18 19.66 -13.90
CA GLN A 167 29.26 19.66 -15.37
C GLN A 167 30.11 20.81 -15.92
N THR A 168 30.01 22.00 -15.32
CA THR A 168 30.65 23.22 -15.85
C THR A 168 31.90 23.63 -15.10
N GLY A 169 32.13 23.08 -13.89
CA GLY A 169 33.16 23.54 -12.96
C GLY A 169 32.84 24.88 -12.29
N ALA A 170 31.72 25.54 -12.63
CA ALA A 170 31.34 26.80 -12.03
C ALA A 170 30.95 26.62 -10.55
N GLY A 171 31.62 27.34 -9.65
CA GLY A 171 31.38 27.25 -8.21
C GLY A 171 31.98 26.00 -7.55
N ALA A 172 33.01 25.40 -8.14
CA ALA A 172 33.70 24.22 -7.59
C ALA A 172 34.18 24.42 -6.14
N ASP A 173 34.56 25.63 -5.77
CA ASP A 173 34.99 26.00 -4.42
C ASP A 173 33.90 25.78 -3.35
N ASN A 174 32.63 25.81 -3.76
CA ASN A 174 31.47 25.63 -2.87
C ASN A 174 30.87 24.22 -2.94
N LEU A 175 31.44 23.32 -3.76
CA LEU A 175 30.86 22.00 -4.01
C LEU A 175 30.77 21.15 -2.73
N GLU A 176 31.76 21.27 -1.84
CA GLU A 176 31.77 20.52 -0.58
C GLU A 176 30.63 20.97 0.36
N SER A 177 30.42 22.28 0.49
CA SER A 177 29.30 22.83 1.25
C SER A 177 27.97 22.34 0.70
N LEU A 178 27.84 22.33 -0.63
CA LEU A 178 26.64 21.88 -1.31
C LEU A 178 26.36 20.38 -1.10
N ILE A 179 27.41 19.54 -1.10
CA ILE A 179 27.31 18.11 -0.78
C ILE A 179 26.79 17.90 0.65
N VAL A 180 27.31 18.67 1.62
CA VAL A 180 26.86 18.58 3.02
C VAL A 180 25.40 19.01 3.15
N GLU A 181 25.03 20.13 2.53
CA GLU A 181 23.63 20.61 2.54
C GLU A 181 22.66 19.62 1.90
N ILE A 182 23.04 19.00 0.78
CA ILE A 182 22.24 17.98 0.11
C ILE A 182 22.13 16.71 0.99
N ASP A 183 23.22 16.27 1.62
CA ASP A 183 23.21 15.13 2.54
C ASP A 183 22.22 15.37 3.70
N GLU A 184 22.24 16.57 4.28
CA GLU A 184 21.30 16.96 5.33
C GLU A 184 19.86 17.01 4.82
N SER A 185 19.60 17.63 3.67
CA SER A 185 18.26 17.69 3.06
C SER A 185 17.71 16.29 2.75
N ILE A 186 18.55 15.39 2.22
CA ILE A 186 18.19 13.99 2.00
C ILE A 186 17.85 13.31 3.33
N ARG A 187 18.68 13.48 4.37
CA ARG A 187 18.39 12.90 5.70
C ARG A 187 17.08 13.40 6.30
N ARG A 188 16.75 14.68 6.12
CA ARG A 188 15.48 15.27 6.59
C ARG A 188 14.26 14.73 5.84
N THR A 189 14.40 14.44 4.55
CA THR A 189 13.29 13.94 3.71
C THR A 189 13.04 12.43 3.84
N ILE A 190 14.01 11.64 4.31
CA ILE A 190 13.85 10.19 4.56
C ILE A 190 12.63 9.85 5.44
N PRO A 191 12.47 10.40 6.66
CA PRO A 191 11.33 10.06 7.51
C PRO A 191 9.98 10.42 6.86
N GLU A 192 9.93 11.53 6.12
CA GLU A 192 8.73 11.96 5.40
C GLU A 192 8.39 10.99 4.26
N MET A 193 9.39 10.62 3.45
CA MET A 193 9.28 9.60 2.40
C MET A 193 8.73 8.28 2.96
N LEU A 194 9.30 7.80 4.07
CA LEU A 194 8.86 6.57 4.73
C LEU A 194 7.43 6.68 5.26
N ALA A 195 7.06 7.82 5.84
CA ALA A 195 5.71 8.06 6.32
C ALA A 195 4.68 8.06 5.17
N VAL A 196 5.01 8.70 4.05
CA VAL A 196 4.18 8.66 2.84
C VAL A 196 4.04 7.23 2.31
N ASN A 197 5.15 6.52 2.11
CA ASN A 197 5.13 5.15 1.59
C ASN A 197 4.32 4.21 2.49
N ARG A 198 4.48 4.31 3.81
CA ARG A 198 3.68 3.56 4.77
C ARG A 198 2.20 3.88 4.63
N ARG A 199 1.81 5.16 4.53
CA ARG A 199 0.40 5.54 4.38
C ARG A 199 -0.18 5.03 3.06
N ILE A 200 0.61 5.04 1.98
CA ILE A 200 0.23 4.46 0.69
C ILE A 200 -0.05 2.95 0.84
N GLU A 201 0.82 2.22 1.54
CA GLU A 201 0.63 0.78 1.79
C GLU A 201 -0.62 0.48 2.62
N GLU A 202 -0.87 1.26 3.67
CA GLU A 202 -2.11 1.18 4.46
C GLU A 202 -3.35 1.34 3.55
N LEU A 203 -3.38 2.39 2.73
CA LEU A 203 -4.50 2.66 1.82
C LEU A 203 -4.68 1.60 0.72
N LEU A 204 -3.58 1.00 0.25
CA LEU A 204 -3.59 -0.10 -0.72
C LEU A 204 -3.96 -1.44 -0.09
N SER A 205 -3.77 -1.61 1.22
CA SER A 205 -4.31 -2.74 1.97
C SER A 205 -5.82 -2.61 2.21
N GLY A 206 -6.36 -1.41 2.06
CA GLY A 206 -7.78 -1.07 2.13
C GLY A 206 -8.21 -0.47 3.46
N ASP A 207 -7.29 0.23 4.12
CA ASP A 207 -7.55 1.17 5.22
C ASP A 207 -8.16 2.51 4.71
#